data_AF-A0A8I0L5W1-F1
#
_entry.id   AF-A0A8I0L5W1-F1
#
_cell.length_a   1.000
_cell.length_b   1.000
_cell.length_c   1.000
_cell.angle_alpha   90.00
_cell.angle_beta   90.00
_cell.angle_gamma   90.00
#
_symmetry.space_group_name_H-M   'P 1'
#
loop_
_entity.id
_entity.type
_entity.pdbx_description
1 polymer ?
#
loop_
_entity_poly.entity_id
_entity_poly.type
_entity_poly.pdbx_seq_one_letter_code
_entity_poly.pdbx_strand_id
1 'polypeptide(L)' 'MNIICDKTLLSTAIDGVSKAVTLRSTIPVLEGILLKAEGFQLTLTG' A
#
# COMPACT_ATOMS: atom_id res chain seq x y z
N MET A 1 7.87 0.75 -12.00
CA MET A 1 8.56 1.03 -10.72
C MET A 1 9.21 -0.27 -10.26
N ASN A 2 10.50 -0.27 -9.89
CA ASN A 2 11.21 -1.45 -9.39
C ASN A 2 11.79 -1.12 -8.02
N ILE A 3 11.30 -1.77 -6.95
CA ILE A 3 11.69 -1.52 -5.56
C ILE A 3 12.12 -2.85 -4.95
N ILE A 4 13.20 -2.84 -4.18
CA ILE A 4 13.67 -3.97 -3.39
C ILE A 4 13.49 -3.60 -1.92
N CYS A 5 12.74 -4.41 -1.18
CA CYS A 5 12.49 -4.20 0.24
C CYS A 5 12.39 -5.54 0.97
N ASP A 6 12.55 -5.51 2.28
CA ASP A 6 12.38 -6.70 3.10
C ASP A 6 10.92 -7.16 3.09
N LYS A 7 10.72 -8.47 2.89
CA LYS A 7 9.39 -9.09 2.80
C LYS A 7 8.57 -8.85 4.07
N THR A 8 9.17 -8.95 5.25
CA THR A 8 8.47 -8.84 6.53
C THR A 8 8.01 -7.41 6.78
N LEU A 9 8.86 -6.43 6.46
CA LEU A 9 8.50 -5.01 6.54
C LEU A 9 7.36 -4.67 5.58
N LEU A 10 7.45 -5.13 4.33
CA LEU A 10 6.41 -4.86 3.33
C LEU A 10 5.07 -5.50 3.72
N SER A 11 5.09 -6.76 4.17
CA SER A 11 3.87 -7.46 4.61
C SER A 11 3.19 -6.73 5.76
N THR A 12 3.97 -6.32 6.78
CA THR A 12 3.44 -5.61 7.94
C THR A 12 2.83 -4.26 7.55
N ALA A 13 3.47 -3.53 6.62
CA ALA A 13 2.94 -2.28 6.12
C ALA A 13 1.62 -2.47 5.35
N ILE A 14 1.55 -3.49 4.48
CA ILE A 14 0.33 -3.85 3.73
C ILE A 14 -0.81 -4.20 4.69
N ASP A 15 -0.56 -5.03 5.70
CA ASP A 15 -1.57 -5.41 6.70
C ASP A 15 -2.09 -4.20 7.49
N GLY A 16 -1.24 -3.20 7.70
CA GLY A 16 -1.61 -1.93 8.33
C GLY A 16 -2.57 -1.10 7.48
N VAL A 17 -2.20 -0.83 6.22
CA VAL A 17 -2.99 0.04 5.33
C VAL A 17 -4.24 -0.65 4.79
N SER A 18 -4.24 -1.98 4.66
CA SER A 18 -5.40 -2.74 4.15
C SER A 18 -6.63 -2.61 5.04
N LYS A 19 -6.48 -2.15 6.29
CA LYS A 19 -7.60 -1.86 7.20
C LYS A 19 -8.40 -0.62 6.79
N ALA A 20 -7.80 0.29 6.04
CA ALA A 20 -8.44 1.51 5.53
C ALA A 20 -9.10 1.29 4.16
N VAL A 21 -8.69 0.24 3.43
CA VAL A 21 -9.19 -0.12 2.11
C VAL A 21 -10.52 -0.87 2.21
N THR A 22 -11.50 -0.47 1.40
CA THR A 22 -12.80 -1.15 1.31
C THR A 22 -12.77 -2.22 0.22
N LEU A 23 -13.25 -3.44 0.52
CA LEU A 23 -13.25 -4.56 -0.44
C LEU A 23 -14.31 -4.43 -1.56
N ARG A 24 -15.33 -3.60 -1.36
CA ARG A 24 -16.32 -3.24 -2.37
C ARG A 24 -16.75 -1.80 -2.15
N SER A 25 -16.53 -0.97 -3.16
CA SER A 25 -16.91 0.43 -3.16
C SER A 25 -17.61 0.79 -4.47
N THR A 26 -18.50 1.78 -4.42
CA THR A 26 -19.02 2.41 -5.64
C THR A 26 -17.95 3.26 -6.34
N ILE A 27 -16.81 3.49 -5.67
CA ILE A 27 -15.64 4.22 -6.16
C ILE A 27 -14.45 3.24 -6.22
N PRO A 28 -14.13 2.66 -7.38
CA PRO A 28 -13.11 1.61 -7.52
C PRO A 28 -11.71 1.99 -7.02
N VAL A 29 -11.37 3.28 -7.00
CA VAL A 29 -10.05 3.73 -6.50
C VAL A 29 -9.89 3.52 -4.98
N LEU A 30 -10.98 3.42 -4.23
CA LEU A 30 -10.96 3.14 -2.77
C LEU A 30 -10.75 1.66 -2.43
N GLU A 31 -10.65 0.80 -3.44
CA GLU A 31 -10.37 -0.63 -3.30
C GLU A 31 -8.86 -0.93 -3.43
N GLY A 32 -8.05 0.08 -3.73
CA GLY A 32 -6.61 -0.06 -3.96
C GLY A 32 -5.75 0.58 -2.87
N ILE A 33 -4.47 0.22 -2.87
CA ILE A 33 -3.43 0.87 -2.05
C ILE A 33 -2.58 1.76 -2.96
N LEU A 34 -2.43 3.03 -2.60
CA LEU A 34 -1.51 3.95 -3.25
C LEU A 34 -0.07 3.65 -2.83
N LEU A 35 0.79 3.37 -3.81
CA LEU A 35 2.22 3.17 -3.62
C LEU A 35 2.99 4.37 -4.17
N LYS A 36 3.68 5.10 -3.29
CA LYS A 36 4.57 6.21 -3.67
C LYS A 36 5.98 5.91 -3.21
N ALA A 37 6.91 5.79 -4.15
CA ALA A 37 8.34 5.67 -3.87
C ALA A 37 9.02 7.00 -4.17
N GLU A 38 9.66 7.59 -3.16
CA GLU A 38 10.39 8.85 -3.28
C GLU A 38 11.71 8.74 -2.52
N GLY A 39 12.83 8.88 -3.22
CA GLY A 39 14.16 8.66 -2.65
C GLY A 39 14.33 7.23 -2.11
N PHE A 40 14.64 7.12 -0.81
CA PHE A 40 14.81 5.85 -0.08
C PHE A 40 13.58 5.43 0.72
N GLN A 41 12.42 6.07 0.50
CA GLN A 41 11.20 5.80 1.24
C GLN A 41 10.09 5.29 0.33
N LEU A 42 9.38 4.27 0.80
CA LEU A 42 8.15 3.76 0.20
C LEU A 42 6.99 4.09 1.13
N THR A 43 6.03 4.86 0.62
CA THR A 43 4.81 5.22 1.33
C THR A 43 3.64 4.42 0.77
N LEU A 44 2.89 3.78 1.66
CA LEU A 44 1.65 3.08 1.34
C LEU A 44 0.49 3.85 1.97
N THR A 45 -0.59 4.06 1.22
CA THR A 45 -1.82 4.68 1.71
C THR A 45 -3.01 3.84 1.24
N GLY A 46 -3.84 3.44 2.18
CA GLY A 46 -5.07 2.67 1.94
C GLY A 46 -6.30 3.47 2.35
#